data_AF-A0A2M8FR28-F1
#
_entry.id   AF-A0A2M8FR28-F1
#
_cell.length_a   1.000
_cell.length_b   1.000
_cell.length_c   1.000
_cell.angle_alpha   90.00
_cell.angle_beta   90.00
_cell.angle_gamma   90.00
#
_symmetry.space_group_name_H-M   'P 1'
#
loop_
_entity.id
_entity.type
_entity.pdbx_description
1 polymer ?
#
loop_
_entity_poly.entity_id
_entity_poly.type
_entity_poly.pdbx_seq_one_letter_code
_entity_poly.pdbx_strand_id
1 'polypeptide(L)'
;SILVTDLEGEYKGKLEGHLNSPDFFDTQNHIIAILKINSTKKTKGSIFTVKADLTIKGITKPIEFPATIEIKDGKVAAYAEVQVDRTLYDIKYGSGKFFEGLGDKMIDDLFTVKFKIAAN
;
A
#
# COMPACT_ATOMS: atom_id res chain seq x y z
N SER A 1 2.54 9.66 -9.82
CA SER A 1 3.36 10.31 -8.78
C SER A 1 2.70 10.14 -7.42
N ILE A 2 3.46 10.32 -6.35
CA ILE A 2 3.02 10.29 -4.95
C ILE A 2 3.03 11.71 -4.41
N LEU A 3 2.01 12.03 -3.62
CA LEU A 3 1.80 13.33 -2.99
C LEU A 3 1.84 13.17 -1.47
N VAL A 4 2.46 14.13 -0.79
CA VAL A 4 2.50 14.24 0.67
C VAL A 4 1.49 15.30 1.08
N THR A 5 0.54 14.91 1.92
CA THR A 5 -0.65 15.73 2.23
C THR A 5 -0.64 16.31 3.65
N ASP A 6 0.29 15.87 4.47
CA ASP A 6 0.43 16.17 5.90
C ASP A 6 1.66 17.05 6.21
N LEU A 7 2.46 17.41 5.20
CA LEU A 7 3.57 18.33 5.30
C LEU A 7 3.42 19.50 4.31
N GLU A 8 4.12 20.59 4.60
CA GLU A 8 4.18 21.79 3.75
C GLU A 8 5.63 22.23 3.49
N GLY A 9 5.82 23.14 2.55
CA GLY A 9 7.12 23.78 2.27
C GLY A 9 8.21 22.85 1.72
N GLU A 10 9.46 23.17 2.03
CA GLU A 10 10.63 22.47 1.48
C GLU A 10 10.70 20.99 1.88
N TYR A 11 10.31 20.67 3.13
CA TYR A 11 10.31 19.29 3.63
C TYR A 11 9.31 18.40 2.90
N LYS A 12 8.13 18.94 2.57
CA LYS A 12 7.18 18.25 1.68
C LYS A 12 7.82 17.91 0.35
N GLY A 13 8.43 18.89 -0.32
CA GLY A 13 9.04 18.68 -1.64
C GLY A 13 10.19 17.67 -1.61
N LYS A 14 11.02 17.69 -0.56
CA LYS A 14 12.08 16.69 -0.35
C LYS A 14 11.53 15.29 -0.16
N LEU A 15 10.51 15.12 0.69
CA LEU A 15 9.90 13.82 0.92
C LEU A 15 9.19 13.29 -0.33
N GLU A 16 8.39 14.12 -1.01
CA GLU A 16 7.76 13.75 -2.27
C GLU A 16 8.79 13.33 -3.31
N GLY A 17 9.85 14.12 -3.52
CA GLY A 17 10.92 13.79 -4.46
C GLY A 17 11.55 12.44 -4.16
N HIS A 18 11.84 12.15 -2.89
CA HIS A 18 12.42 10.88 -2.46
C HIS A 18 11.46 9.70 -2.63
N LEU A 19 10.19 9.82 -2.23
CA LEU A 19 9.19 8.75 -2.39
C LEU A 19 8.95 8.40 -3.86
N ASN A 20 9.08 9.37 -4.76
CA ASN A 20 8.90 9.16 -6.20
C ASN A 20 10.15 8.58 -6.90
N SER A 21 11.32 8.57 -6.25
CA SER A 21 12.61 8.19 -6.85
C SER A 21 12.82 6.67 -6.97
N PRO A 22 13.87 6.22 -7.70
CA PRO A 22 14.24 4.81 -7.83
C PRO A 22 14.55 4.07 -6.52
N ASP A 23 15.00 4.80 -5.49
CA ASP A 23 15.27 4.25 -4.15
C ASP A 23 13.98 3.84 -3.42
N PHE A 24 12.83 4.33 -3.89
CA PHE A 24 11.52 4.05 -3.34
C PHE A 24 10.55 3.53 -4.41
N PHE A 25 9.48 4.25 -4.76
CA PHE A 25 8.44 3.71 -5.64
C PHE A 25 8.73 3.84 -7.14
N ASP A 26 9.77 4.58 -7.53
CA ASP A 26 10.18 4.78 -8.93
C ASP A 26 9.01 5.12 -9.87
N THR A 27 8.24 6.14 -9.51
CA THR A 27 6.95 6.42 -10.14
C THR A 27 7.05 6.86 -11.61
N GLN A 28 8.25 7.20 -12.09
CA GLN A 28 8.50 7.50 -13.50
C GLN A 28 8.45 6.24 -14.36
N ASN A 29 9.01 5.13 -13.88
CA ASN A 29 9.00 3.84 -14.59
C ASN A 29 7.81 2.96 -14.17
N HIS A 30 7.27 3.17 -12.98
CA HIS A 30 6.16 2.40 -12.40
C HIS A 30 5.00 3.32 -12.01
N ILE A 31 4.28 3.78 -13.02
CA ILE A 31 3.21 4.80 -12.87
C ILE A 31 2.02 4.26 -12.06
N ILE A 32 1.75 2.95 -12.11
CA ILE A 32 0.56 2.31 -11.54
C ILE A 32 0.97 1.17 -10.62
N ALA A 33 0.45 1.19 -9.38
CA ALA A 33 0.34 0.02 -8.52
C ALA A 33 -1.03 -0.64 -8.73
N ILE A 34 -1.08 -1.97 -8.77
CA ILE A 34 -2.30 -2.73 -9.12
C ILE A 34 -2.63 -3.67 -7.98
N LEU A 35 -3.87 -3.60 -7.48
CA LEU A 35 -4.44 -4.62 -6.61
C LEU A 35 -5.48 -5.41 -7.39
N LYS A 36 -5.14 -6.65 -7.76
CA LYS A 36 -6.05 -7.54 -8.49
C LYS A 36 -6.73 -8.47 -7.50
N ILE A 37 -8.06 -8.39 -7.39
CA ILE A 37 -8.82 -9.27 -6.52
C ILE A 37 -9.00 -10.63 -7.21
N ASN A 38 -8.57 -11.70 -6.54
CA ASN A 38 -8.60 -13.06 -7.10
C ASN A 38 -9.82 -13.82 -6.58
N SER A 39 -10.12 -13.69 -5.28
CA SER A 39 -11.33 -14.28 -4.70
C SER A 39 -11.72 -13.59 -3.40
N THR A 40 -13.00 -13.71 -3.05
CA THR A 40 -13.55 -13.24 -1.78
C THR A 40 -14.35 -14.34 -1.11
N LYS A 41 -14.14 -14.54 0.19
CA LYS A 41 -14.91 -15.51 0.98
C LYS A 41 -15.53 -14.80 2.17
N LYS A 42 -16.87 -14.85 2.27
CA LYS A 42 -17.58 -14.34 3.44
C LYS A 42 -17.19 -15.15 4.67
N THR A 43 -16.82 -14.46 5.75
CA THR A 43 -16.43 -15.11 7.01
C THR A 43 -17.50 -14.94 8.08
N LYS A 44 -17.93 -13.70 8.36
CA LYS A 44 -18.97 -13.40 9.36
C LYS A 44 -19.62 -12.04 9.09
N GLY A 45 -20.95 -11.95 9.16
CA GLY A 45 -21.64 -10.67 9.01
C GLY A 45 -21.32 -9.99 7.68
N SER A 46 -20.78 -8.78 7.72
CA SER A 46 -20.28 -8.02 6.55
C SER A 46 -18.77 -8.21 6.29
N ILE A 47 -18.10 -9.12 7.00
CA ILE A 47 -16.65 -9.37 6.86
C ILE A 47 -16.39 -10.47 5.82
N PHE A 48 -15.42 -10.19 4.96
CA PHE A 48 -14.92 -11.07 3.91
C PHE A 48 -13.40 -11.21 4.03
N THR A 49 -12.89 -12.41 3.84
CA THR A 49 -11.47 -12.62 3.53
C THR A 49 -11.29 -12.39 2.03
N VAL A 50 -10.38 -11.48 1.68
CA VAL A 50 -10.05 -11.14 0.30
C VAL A 50 -8.65 -11.68 -0.01
N LYS A 51 -8.55 -12.48 -1.08
CA LYS A 51 -7.28 -12.90 -1.66
C LYS A 51 -7.03 -12.11 -2.93
N ALA A 52 -5.86 -11.50 -3.03
CA ALA A 52 -5.52 -10.61 -4.12
C ALA A 52 -4.04 -10.69 -4.48
N ASP A 53 -3.69 -10.24 -5.68
CA ASP A 53 -2.32 -10.01 -6.09
C ASP A 53 -2.05 -8.50 -6.08
N LEU A 54 -1.09 -8.07 -5.25
CA LEU A 54 -0.65 -6.68 -5.18
C LEU A 54 0.63 -6.53 -6.00
N THR A 55 0.62 -5.57 -6.91
CA THR A 55 1.75 -5.21 -7.76
C THR A 55 2.22 -3.80 -7.42
N ILE A 56 3.46 -3.68 -6.96
CA ILE A 56 4.14 -2.40 -6.68
C ILE A 56 5.51 -2.46 -7.33
N LYS A 57 5.95 -1.39 -7.98
CA LYS A 57 7.26 -1.31 -8.66
C LYS A 57 7.49 -2.48 -9.64
N GLY A 58 6.44 -2.89 -10.34
CA GLY A 58 6.46 -4.03 -11.27
C GLY A 58 6.58 -5.43 -10.65
N ILE A 59 6.66 -5.54 -9.31
CA ILE A 59 6.77 -6.81 -8.60
C ILE A 59 5.40 -7.19 -8.05
N THR A 60 4.93 -8.39 -8.35
CA THR A 60 3.64 -8.93 -7.87
C THR A 60 3.85 -9.87 -6.69
N LYS A 61 3.07 -9.68 -5.61
CA LYS A 61 3.00 -10.62 -4.48
C LYS A 61 1.54 -10.93 -4.11
N PRO A 62 1.23 -12.17 -3.73
CA PRO A 62 -0.07 -12.50 -3.20
C PRO A 62 -0.23 -11.87 -1.81
N ILE A 63 -1.40 -11.33 -1.54
CA ILE A 63 -1.80 -10.81 -0.24
C ILE A 63 -3.19 -11.33 0.15
N GLU A 64 -3.40 -11.48 1.44
CA GLU A 64 -4.70 -11.85 2.01
C GLU A 64 -5.03 -10.90 3.15
N PHE A 65 -6.24 -10.34 3.14
CA PHE A 65 -6.66 -9.39 4.15
C PHE A 65 -8.17 -9.44 4.39
N PRO A 66 -8.64 -9.09 5.60
CA PRO A 66 -10.05 -8.90 5.87
C PRO A 66 -10.55 -7.59 5.26
N ALA A 67 -11.75 -7.62 4.72
CA ALA A 67 -12.48 -6.44 4.27
C ALA A 67 -13.92 -6.48 4.78
N THR A 68 -14.45 -5.32 5.16
CA THR A 68 -15.87 -5.14 5.44
C THR A 68 -16.55 -4.67 4.17
N ILE A 69 -17.54 -5.44 3.69
CA ILE A 69 -18.33 -5.12 2.49
C ILE A 69 -19.79 -4.98 2.89
N GLU A 70 -20.33 -3.79 2.66
CA GLU A 70 -21.71 -3.44 2.96
C GLU A 70 -22.46 -3.18 1.66
N ILE A 71 -23.66 -3.76 1.55
CA ILE A 71 -24.55 -3.57 0.40
C ILE A 71 -25.85 -2.98 0.92
N LYS A 72 -26.22 -1.80 0.41
CA LYS A 72 -27.46 -1.12 0.79
C LYS A 72 -28.05 -0.44 -0.44
N ASP A 73 -29.33 -0.70 -0.72
CA ASP A 73 -30.08 -0.06 -1.81
C ASP A 73 -29.37 -0.14 -3.18
N GLY A 74 -28.73 -1.28 -3.48
CA GLY A 74 -27.95 -1.49 -4.70
C GLY A 74 -26.54 -0.88 -4.70
N LYS A 75 -26.19 -0.08 -3.68
CA LYS A 75 -24.87 0.52 -3.51
C LYS A 75 -23.96 -0.37 -2.69
N VAL A 76 -22.67 -0.41 -3.05
CA VAL A 76 -21.65 -1.20 -2.36
C VAL A 76 -20.62 -0.27 -1.73
N ALA A 77 -20.33 -0.48 -0.44
CA ALA A 77 -19.21 0.15 0.24
C ALA A 77 -18.25 -0.94 0.74
N ALA A 78 -16.95 -0.77 0.48
CA ALA A 78 -15.90 -1.67 0.95
C ALA A 78 -14.83 -0.91 1.75
N TYR A 79 -14.46 -1.49 2.89
CA TYR A 79 -13.46 -0.97 3.80
C TYR A 79 -12.42 -2.05 4.08
N ALA A 80 -11.15 -1.72 3.97
CA ALA A 80 -10.07 -2.64 4.29
C ALA A 80 -8.85 -1.90 4.81
N GLU A 81 -8.10 -2.58 5.68
CA GLU A 81 -6.78 -2.16 6.14
C GLU A 81 -5.81 -3.29 5.83
N VAL A 82 -4.75 -2.98 5.08
CA VAL A 82 -3.79 -3.97 4.59
C VAL A 82 -2.40 -3.54 5.01
N GLN A 83 -1.72 -4.42 5.75
CA GLN A 83 -0.32 -4.23 6.08
C GLN A 83 0.54 -4.83 4.97
N VAL A 84 1.49 -4.06 4.46
CA VAL A 84 2.35 -4.41 3.33
C VAL A 84 3.81 -4.27 3.75
N ASP A 85 4.60 -5.31 3.53
CA ASP A 85 6.06 -5.24 3.66
C ASP A 85 6.66 -4.67 2.37
N ARG A 86 7.15 -3.43 2.43
CA ARG A 86 7.74 -2.71 1.28
C ARG A 86 8.98 -3.41 0.73
N THR A 87 9.70 -4.16 1.56
CA THR A 87 10.94 -4.83 1.15
C THR A 87 10.70 -5.97 0.18
N LEU A 88 9.49 -6.55 0.19
CA LEU A 88 9.07 -7.58 -0.79
C LEU A 88 8.92 -7.03 -2.21
N TYR A 89 8.86 -5.71 -2.36
CA TYR A 89 8.74 -4.99 -3.63
C TYR A 89 10.02 -4.22 -3.98
N ASP A 90 11.16 -4.66 -3.45
CA ASP A 90 12.48 -4.08 -3.68
C ASP A 90 12.62 -2.61 -3.24
N ILE A 91 11.80 -2.20 -2.25
CA ILE A 91 11.91 -0.91 -1.58
C ILE A 91 12.70 -1.13 -0.30
N LYS A 92 14.03 -1.07 -0.40
CA LYS A 92 14.95 -1.43 0.70
C LYS A 92 15.51 -0.25 1.48
N TYR A 93 15.43 0.97 0.93
CA TYR A 93 16.00 2.17 1.54
C TYR A 93 15.58 2.30 3.03
N GLY A 94 16.54 2.58 3.92
CA GLY A 94 16.28 2.75 5.35
C GLY A 94 15.75 1.50 6.08
N SER A 95 15.74 0.32 5.45
CA SER A 95 15.33 -0.92 6.11
C SER A 95 16.45 -1.49 6.98
N GLY A 96 16.15 -1.74 8.25
CA GLY A 96 17.08 -2.42 9.17
C GLY A 96 17.39 -3.87 8.79
N LYS A 97 16.61 -4.50 7.90
CA LYS A 97 16.91 -5.86 7.38
C LYS A 97 18.08 -5.86 6.40
N PHE A 98 18.35 -4.74 5.72
CA PHE A 98 19.33 -4.67 4.64
C PHE A 98 20.52 -3.77 4.97
N PHE A 99 20.40 -2.88 5.95
CA PHE A 99 21.44 -1.92 6.30
C PHE A 99 21.60 -1.84 7.83
N GLU A 100 22.85 -1.88 8.29
CA GLU A 100 23.20 -1.69 9.70
C GLU A 100 23.51 -0.22 10.01
N GLY A 101 23.50 0.13 11.30
CA GLY A 101 23.93 1.46 11.76
C GLY A 101 23.00 2.61 11.37
N LEU A 102 21.73 2.34 11.04
CA LEU A 102 20.78 3.37 10.61
C LEU A 102 20.37 4.32 11.75
N GLY A 103 20.32 3.84 13.00
CA GLY A 103 19.83 4.63 14.14
C GLY A 103 18.46 5.26 13.84
N ASP A 104 18.35 6.57 14.05
CA ASP A 104 17.12 7.34 13.80
C ASP A 104 16.71 7.43 12.31
N LYS A 105 17.56 6.98 11.38
CA LYS A 105 17.25 6.93 9.94
C LYS A 105 16.55 5.64 9.51
N MET A 106 16.29 4.72 10.45
CA MET A 106 15.55 3.50 10.15
C MET A 106 14.10 3.82 9.81
N ILE A 107 13.60 3.17 8.76
CA ILE A 107 12.22 3.29 8.28
C ILE A 107 11.60 1.90 8.36
N ASP A 108 10.42 1.80 8.98
CA ASP A 108 9.71 0.54 9.11
C ASP A 108 9.48 -0.13 7.76
N ASP A 109 9.62 -1.45 7.73
CA ASP A 109 9.36 -2.25 6.54
C ASP A 109 7.86 -2.37 6.25
N LEU A 110 7.06 -2.37 7.31
CA LEU A 110 5.63 -2.56 7.23
C LEU A 110 4.94 -1.20 7.18
N PHE A 111 4.12 -0.98 6.15
CA PHE A 111 3.23 0.17 6.07
C PHE A 111 1.80 -0.28 5.87
N THR A 112 0.86 0.58 6.24
CA THR A 112 -0.57 0.29 6.19
C THR A 112 -1.22 1.04 5.03
N VAL A 113 -1.99 0.32 4.22
CA VAL A 113 -2.87 0.89 3.19
C VAL A 113 -4.32 0.75 3.64
N LYS A 114 -5.03 1.87 3.70
CA LYS A 114 -6.46 1.92 4.04
C LYS A 114 -7.28 2.17 2.79
N PHE A 115 -8.26 1.32 2.54
CA PHE A 115 -9.17 1.43 1.42
C PHE A 115 -10.57 1.80 1.92
N LYS A 116 -11.18 2.78 1.26
CA LYS A 116 -12.60 3.11 1.37
C LYS A 116 -13.15 3.30 -0.04
N ILE A 117 -13.84 2.28 -0.54
CA ILE A 117 -14.35 2.22 -1.91
C ILE A 117 -15.87 2.26 -1.87
N ALA A 118 -16.48 3.07 -2.72
CA ALA A 118 -17.91 3.08 -2.94
C ALA A 118 -18.20 2.85 -4.42
N ALA A 119 -19.14 1.95 -4.73
CA ALA A 119 -19.62 1.67 -6.08
C ALA A 119 -21.15 1.83 -6.12
N ASN A 120 -21.63 2.37 -7.25
CA ASN A 120 -23.05 2.62 -7.52
C ASN A 120 -23.53 1.76 -8.69
#